data_AF-A0A510I9K5-F1
#
_entry.id   AF-A0A510I9K5-F1
#
_cell.length_a   1.000
_cell.length_b   1.000
_cell.length_c   1.000
_cell.angle_alpha   90.00
_cell.angle_beta   90.00
_cell.angle_gamma   90.00
#
_symmetry.space_group_name_H-M   'P 1'
#
loop_
_entity.id
_entity.type
_entity.pdbx_description
1 polymer ?
#
loop_
_entity_poly.entity_id
_entity_poly.type
_entity_poly.pdbx_seq_one_letter_code
_entity_poly.pdbx_strand_id
1 'polypeptide(L)'
;MKKIVTVTALAFVSLFTATAMAAKTEDMSDMTLLECANASNIRTAVPEHRAMFRHYLMTKRGYTFSQLSSAETEFKAKGIDEGELTQFYLSECKEAGELLYNAGY
;
A
#
# COMPACT_ATOMS: atom_id res chain seq x y z
N MET A 1 40.90 -43.05 -1.23
CA MET A 1 41.18 -41.64 -1.62
C MET A 1 39.88 -40.86 -1.55
N LYS A 2 39.91 -39.72 -0.84
CA LYS A 2 38.77 -38.87 -0.43
C LYS A 2 38.13 -38.20 -1.65
N LYS A 3 36.78 -38.17 -1.70
CA LYS A 3 36.05 -37.18 -2.50
C LYS A 3 35.40 -36.20 -1.54
N ILE A 4 35.96 -34.99 -1.51
CA ILE A 4 35.49 -33.88 -0.69
C ILE A 4 34.18 -33.40 -1.31
N VAL A 5 33.10 -33.43 -0.52
CA VAL A 5 31.82 -32.84 -0.90
C VAL A 5 31.95 -31.34 -0.69
N THR A 6 32.00 -30.58 -1.77
CA THR A 6 31.99 -29.12 -1.73
C THR A 6 30.54 -28.65 -1.62
N VAL A 7 30.11 -28.29 -0.40
CA VAL A 7 28.84 -27.58 -0.19
C VAL A 7 29.14 -26.09 -0.21
N THR A 8 29.02 -25.46 -1.37
CA THR A 8 28.97 -24.01 -1.50
C THR A 8 27.51 -23.56 -1.34
N ALA A 9 27.09 -23.41 -0.09
CA ALA A 9 25.93 -22.60 0.26
C ALA A 9 26.39 -21.14 0.37
N LEU A 10 26.43 -20.41 -0.76
CA LEU A 10 26.48 -18.96 -0.71
C LEU A 10 25.04 -18.45 -0.67
N ALA A 11 24.67 -17.97 0.51
CA ALA A 11 23.45 -17.25 0.80
C ALA A 11 23.29 -16.04 -0.14
N PHE A 12 22.31 -16.09 -1.04
CA PHE A 12 21.74 -14.92 -1.68
C PHE A 12 20.47 -14.53 -0.90
N VAL A 13 20.67 -13.87 0.24
CA VAL A 13 19.56 -13.33 1.04
C VAL A 13 19.18 -11.96 0.46
N SER A 14 18.04 -11.99 -0.23
CA SER A 14 17.05 -10.91 -0.43
C SER A 14 17.56 -9.51 -0.82
N LEU A 15 17.81 -9.28 -2.11
CA LEU A 15 17.64 -7.96 -2.74
C LEU A 15 16.29 -7.81 -3.48
N PHE A 16 15.38 -8.78 -3.34
CA PHE A 16 14.11 -8.82 -4.09
C PHE A 16 12.89 -8.32 -3.31
N THR A 17 13.03 -7.95 -2.03
CA THR A 17 11.88 -7.42 -1.27
C THR A 17 11.46 -6.06 -1.81
N ALA A 18 12.37 -5.12 -2.04
CA ALA A 18 12.00 -3.78 -2.51
C ALA A 18 11.31 -3.77 -3.90
N THR A 19 11.72 -4.66 -4.83
CA THR A 19 11.14 -4.72 -6.18
C THR A 19 9.81 -5.48 -6.22
N ALA A 20 9.63 -6.52 -5.41
CA ALA A 20 8.33 -7.16 -5.24
C ALA A 20 7.33 -6.28 -4.47
N MET A 21 7.84 -5.42 -3.58
CA MET A 21 7.05 -4.52 -2.74
C MET A 21 6.46 -3.33 -3.50
N ALA A 22 7.18 -2.75 -4.47
CA ALA A 22 6.64 -1.68 -5.33
C ALA A 22 5.58 -2.18 -6.33
N ALA A 23 5.74 -3.41 -6.84
CA ALA A 23 4.85 -4.00 -7.84
C ALA A 23 3.39 -4.07 -7.37
N LYS A 24 3.15 -4.44 -6.10
CA LYS A 24 1.78 -4.59 -5.57
C LYS A 24 0.97 -3.29 -5.66
N THR A 25 1.57 -2.15 -5.34
CA THR A 25 0.90 -0.84 -5.43
C THR A 25 0.78 -0.32 -6.86
N GLU A 26 1.70 -0.70 -7.74
CA GLU A 26 1.67 -0.37 -9.17
C GLU A 26 0.60 -1.16 -9.93
N ASP A 27 0.28 -2.37 -9.47
CA ASP A 27 -0.74 -3.23 -10.07
C ASP A 27 -2.16 -2.92 -9.56
N MET A 28 -2.30 -2.17 -8.46
CA MET A 28 -3.60 -1.75 -7.94
C MET A 28 -4.26 -0.73 -8.88
N SER A 29 -5.58 -0.89 -9.07
CA SER A 29 -6.38 0.09 -9.80
C SER A 29 -6.43 1.43 -9.06
N ASP A 30 -6.56 2.52 -9.82
CA ASP A 30 -6.76 3.86 -9.27
C ASP A 30 -7.93 3.92 -8.29
N MET A 31 -9.03 3.22 -8.59
CA MET A 31 -10.20 3.15 -7.72
C MET A 31 -9.87 2.51 -6.38
N THR A 32 -9.15 1.39 -6.38
CA THR A 32 -8.72 0.71 -5.15
C THR A 32 -7.76 1.59 -4.34
N LEU A 33 -6.84 2.28 -5.00
CA LEU A 33 -5.91 3.21 -4.34
C LEU A 33 -6.65 4.41 -3.70
N LEU A 34 -7.66 4.95 -4.38
CA LEU A 34 -8.53 6.01 -3.83
C LEU A 34 -9.34 5.51 -2.63
N GLU A 35 -9.89 4.31 -2.71
CA GLU A 35 -10.62 3.70 -1.59
C GLU A 35 -9.68 3.46 -0.41
N CYS A 36 -8.46 2.98 -0.65
CA CYS A 36 -7.47 2.81 0.41
C CYS A 36 -6.97 4.13 1.02
N ALA A 37 -6.81 5.18 0.21
CA ALA A 37 -6.50 6.52 0.72
C ALA A 37 -7.57 7.01 1.71
N ASN A 38 -8.84 6.73 1.43
CA ASN A 38 -9.97 7.16 2.26
C ASN A 38 -10.22 6.23 3.45
N ALA A 39 -10.11 4.91 3.26
CA ALA A 39 -10.24 3.91 4.31
C ALA A 39 -9.13 4.02 5.35
N SER A 40 -7.94 4.51 4.97
CA SER A 40 -6.84 4.79 5.90
C SER A 40 -7.09 5.99 6.83
N ASN A 41 -8.29 6.55 6.84
CA ASN A 41 -8.71 7.62 7.76
C ASN A 41 -9.49 7.10 8.98
N ILE A 42 -9.66 5.79 9.12
CA ILE A 42 -10.31 5.18 10.29
C ILE A 42 -9.39 5.19 11.52
N ARG A 43 -9.98 5.08 12.71
CA ARG A 43 -9.24 5.12 13.99
C ARG A 43 -8.20 4.00 14.14
N THR A 44 -8.42 2.87 13.49
CA THR A 44 -7.55 1.68 13.56
C THR A 44 -6.46 1.65 12.50
N ALA A 45 -6.46 2.61 11.57
CA ALA A 45 -5.44 2.70 10.54
C ALA A 45 -4.12 3.26 11.09
N VAL A 46 -3.02 2.90 10.44
CA VAL A 46 -1.72 3.53 10.68
C VAL A 46 -1.82 4.97 10.17
N PRO A 47 -1.57 5.99 11.01
CA PRO A 47 -1.85 7.39 10.68
C PRO A 47 -1.21 7.87 9.37
N GLU A 48 -0.02 7.37 9.06
CA GLU A 48 0.79 7.76 7.92
C GLU A 48 0.22 7.24 6.58
N HIS A 49 -0.46 6.08 6.58
CA HIS A 49 -0.88 5.41 5.34
C HIS A 49 -1.76 6.30 4.45
N ARG A 50 -2.65 7.10 5.04
CA ARG A 50 -3.48 8.04 4.28
C ARG A 50 -2.63 9.06 3.51
N ALA A 51 -1.58 9.59 4.13
CA ALA A 51 -0.70 10.56 3.48
C ALA A 51 0.07 9.89 2.33
N MET A 52 0.61 8.70 2.56
CA MET A 52 1.35 7.92 1.57
C MET A 52 0.51 7.56 0.34
N PHE A 53 -0.71 7.06 0.52
CA PHE A 53 -1.61 6.76 -0.60
C PHE A 53 -1.92 8.02 -1.42
N ARG A 54 -2.21 9.13 -0.76
CA ARG A 54 -2.51 10.41 -1.43
C ARG A 54 -1.29 10.94 -2.17
N HIS A 55 -0.10 10.87 -1.58
CA HIS A 55 1.13 11.29 -2.24
C HIS A 55 1.47 10.40 -3.43
N TYR A 56 1.30 9.08 -3.32
CA TYR A 56 1.45 8.15 -4.45
C TYR A 56 0.47 8.48 -5.59
N LEU A 57 -0.82 8.68 -5.29
CA LEU A 57 -1.83 9.07 -6.28
C LEU A 57 -1.46 10.38 -6.98
N MET A 58 -0.94 11.37 -6.26
CA MET A 58 -0.52 12.64 -6.85
C MET A 58 0.74 12.50 -7.72
N THR A 59 1.76 11.80 -7.22
CA THR A 59 3.09 11.75 -7.87
C THR A 59 3.20 10.70 -8.97
N LYS A 60 2.50 9.58 -8.85
CA LYS A 60 2.58 8.44 -9.78
C LYS A 60 1.35 8.28 -10.66
N ARG A 61 0.17 8.65 -10.17
CA ARG A 61 -1.09 8.51 -10.91
C ARG A 61 -1.64 9.84 -11.44
N GLY A 62 -1.00 10.98 -11.12
CA GLY A 62 -1.37 12.29 -11.67
C GLY A 62 -2.65 12.89 -11.09
N TYR A 63 -3.09 12.43 -9.92
CA TYR A 63 -4.25 13.02 -9.24
C TYR A 63 -3.90 14.42 -8.70
N THR A 64 -4.85 15.32 -8.80
CA THR A 64 -4.79 16.63 -8.15
C THR A 64 -5.34 16.56 -6.73
N PHE A 65 -4.96 17.51 -5.88
CA PHE A 65 -5.54 17.63 -4.54
C PHE A 65 -7.07 17.74 -4.55
N SER A 66 -7.64 18.50 -5.51
CA SER A 66 -9.09 18.68 -5.63
C SER A 66 -9.79 17.35 -5.95
N GLN A 67 -9.25 16.55 -6.88
CA GLN A 67 -9.80 15.22 -7.17
C GLN A 67 -9.77 14.30 -5.94
N LEU A 68 -8.68 14.30 -5.17
CA LEU A 68 -8.60 13.51 -3.93
C LEU A 68 -9.60 13.99 -2.87
N SER A 69 -9.81 15.30 -2.76
CA SER A 69 -10.79 15.87 -1.83
C SER A 69 -12.24 15.54 -2.23
N SER A 70 -12.54 15.57 -3.53
CA SER A 70 -13.84 15.15 -4.05
C SER A 70 -14.09 13.67 -3.79
N ALA A 71 -13.12 12.80 -4.09
CA ALA A 71 -13.22 11.37 -3.83
C ALA A 71 -13.43 11.07 -2.34
N GLU A 72 -12.76 11.79 -1.43
CA GLU A 72 -12.98 11.66 0.01
C GLU A 72 -14.41 12.05 0.42
N THR A 73 -14.95 13.11 -0.18
CA THR A 73 -16.32 13.57 0.08
C THR A 73 -17.34 12.52 -0.38
N GLU A 74 -17.17 11.99 -1.59
CA GLU A 74 -18.01 10.91 -2.13
C GLU A 74 -17.91 9.64 -1.29
N PHE A 75 -16.70 9.28 -0.86
CA PHE A 75 -16.46 8.12 -0.02
C PHE A 75 -17.19 8.22 1.32
N LYS A 76 -17.12 9.39 1.99
CA LYS A 76 -17.86 9.64 3.24
C LYS A 76 -19.37 9.61 3.04
N ALA A 77 -19.85 10.10 1.90
CA ALA A 77 -21.28 10.09 1.57
C ALA A 77 -21.85 8.67 1.38
N LYS A 78 -21.01 7.66 1.10
CA LYS A 78 -21.44 6.25 1.03
C LYS A 78 -21.97 5.72 2.37
N GLY A 79 -21.61 6.34 3.51
CA GLY A 79 -22.09 5.93 4.82
C GLY A 79 -21.70 4.49 5.21
N ILE A 80 -20.51 4.04 4.78
CA ILE A 80 -19.99 2.69 5.05
C ILE A 80 -19.83 2.51 6.56
N ASP A 81 -20.24 1.35 7.08
CA ASP A 81 -20.09 0.99 8.49
C ASP A 81 -18.61 0.98 8.92
N GLU A 82 -18.33 1.43 10.15
CA GLU A 82 -16.94 1.53 10.65
C GLU A 82 -16.27 0.14 10.77
N GLY A 83 -17.03 -0.90 11.09
CA GLY A 83 -16.56 -2.28 11.14
C GLY A 83 -16.22 -2.82 9.76
N GLU A 84 -17.10 -2.61 8.79
CA GLU A 84 -16.85 -2.97 7.37
C GLU A 84 -15.62 -2.23 6.83
N LEU A 85 -15.52 -0.93 7.10
CA LEU A 85 -14.39 -0.11 6.67
C LEU A 85 -13.07 -0.54 7.33
N THR A 86 -13.13 -0.96 8.59
CA THR A 86 -11.98 -1.53 9.30
C THR A 86 -11.52 -2.83 8.66
N GLN A 87 -12.43 -3.73 8.32
CA GLN A 87 -12.07 -4.98 7.66
C GLN A 87 -11.46 -4.72 6.28
N PHE A 88 -12.08 -3.84 5.49
CA PHE A 88 -11.55 -3.44 4.18
C PHE A 88 -10.14 -2.87 4.29
N TYR A 89 -9.90 -1.96 5.24
CA TYR A 89 -8.55 -1.41 5.45
C TYR A 89 -7.54 -2.52 5.80
N LEU A 90 -7.89 -3.43 6.71
CA LEU A 90 -6.99 -4.49 7.16
C LEU A 90 -6.68 -5.50 6.05
N SER A 91 -7.65 -5.84 5.20
CA SER A 91 -7.48 -6.84 4.14
C SER A 91 -6.84 -6.28 2.88
N GLU A 92 -7.26 -5.09 2.43
CA GLU A 92 -6.88 -4.56 1.11
C GLU A 92 -5.81 -3.46 1.19
N CYS A 93 -5.79 -2.68 2.27
CA CYS A 93 -5.07 -1.40 2.27
C CYS A 93 -3.85 -1.37 3.17
N LYS A 94 -3.86 -2.11 4.29
CA LYS A 94 -2.81 -2.01 5.31
C LYS A 94 -1.45 -2.34 4.73
N GLU A 95 -1.32 -3.49 4.06
CA GLU A 95 -0.06 -3.90 3.46
C GLU A 95 0.40 -2.90 2.38
N ALA A 96 -0.50 -2.49 1.48
CA ALA A 96 -0.18 -1.48 0.47
C ALA A 96 0.28 -0.14 1.09
N GLY A 97 -0.32 0.28 2.21
CA GLY A 97 0.10 1.46 2.96
C GLY A 97 1.50 1.31 3.56
N GLU A 98 1.82 0.14 4.13
CA GLU A 98 3.17 -0.16 4.65
C GLU A 98 4.21 -0.15 3.52
N LEU A 99 3.86 -0.67 2.35
CA LEU A 99 4.71 -0.66 1.16
C LEU A 99 5.02 0.77 0.70
N LEU A 100 4.01 1.62 0.61
CA LEU A 100 4.18 3.02 0.22
C LEU A 100 5.00 3.80 1.25
N TYR A 101 4.75 3.57 2.54
CA TYR A 101 5.50 4.19 3.63
C TYR A 101 6.99 3.82 3.57
N ASN A 102 7.30 2.54 3.40
CA ASN A 102 8.68 2.07 3.29
C ASN A 102 9.37 2.58 2.02
N ALA A 103 8.62 2.88 0.96
CA ALA A 103 9.13 3.49 -0.26
C ALA A 103 9.32 5.02 -0.18
N GLY A 104 8.92 5.66 0.94
CA GLY A 104 9.08 7.10 1.15
C GLY A 104 8.12 7.95 0.33
N TYR A 105 6.97 7.39 -0.06
CA TYR A 105 5.82 8.22 -0.41
C TYR A 105 5.27 8.93 0.82
#